data_AF-D9SVH2-F1
#
_entry.id   AF-D9SVH2-F1
#
_cell.length_a   1.000
_cell.length_b   1.000
_cell.length_c   1.000
_cell.angle_alpha   90.00
_cell.angle_beta   90.00
_cell.angle_gamma   90.00
#
_symmetry.space_group_name_H-M   'P 1'
#
loop_
_entity.id
_entity.type
_entity.pdbx_description
1 polymer ?
#
loop_
_entity_poly.entity_id
_entity_poly.type
_entity_poly.pdbx_seq_one_letter_code
_entity_poly.pdbx_strand_id
1 'polypeptide(L)'
;MNKCPICNTLNEAEANFCTSCGQKLNIVSIEQNKNYRTVRKKKKSKVEKILIAIISILIGVSVIYFTMSIREVIIETSKQVKESIESGVNKSQVDDGLKPIEGVEESQEPKEDKEMDYIVDNSMVPFNLELSAKKRWVWFSVAKDGKQKDYVLPVSNGRIDTKVYLPFNVGDYVVTVYTSTLEDASGTYFVHKKYNVRNNDARDLTFLLPDTYVESDSEEIIQLANSIVAGIQTDYEKTLAIHDWVSANIAYDTDAYFSNNIKEYSALETLRGRKAICNGYANLTAALNRAIGIRTKIVGGTATTENRSESHAWNETFVDGRWVIQDTTWDSGFVDYNNNKFVPGLTHDYFDANEQVFSQSHSKENEK
;
A
#
# COMPACT_ATOMS: atom_id res chain seq x y z
N MET A 1 -4.16 -39.03 -18.35
CA MET A 1 -4.90 -39.05 -17.08
C MET A 1 -4.63 -37.74 -16.37
N ASN A 2 -5.66 -37.08 -15.87
CA ASN A 2 -5.56 -35.80 -15.19
C ASN A 2 -5.78 -35.98 -13.69
N LYS A 3 -4.93 -35.35 -12.87
CA LYS A 3 -5.01 -35.44 -11.41
C LYS A 3 -5.95 -34.37 -10.89
N CYS A 4 -6.91 -34.75 -10.02
CA CYS A 4 -7.80 -33.78 -9.41
C CYS A 4 -7.02 -32.87 -8.44
N PRO A 5 -7.11 -31.54 -8.57
CA PRO A 5 -6.33 -30.63 -7.73
C PRO A 5 -6.77 -30.61 -6.26
N ILE A 6 -7.96 -31.14 -5.95
CA ILE A 6 -8.51 -31.15 -4.59
C ILE A 6 -8.19 -32.46 -3.86
N CYS A 7 -8.41 -33.60 -4.49
CA CYS A 7 -8.31 -34.90 -3.83
C CYS A 7 -7.20 -35.81 -4.39
N ASN A 8 -6.40 -35.31 -5.34
CA ASN A 8 -5.29 -36.03 -5.97
C ASN A 8 -5.64 -37.33 -6.72
N THR A 9 -6.94 -37.63 -6.90
CA THR A 9 -7.42 -38.79 -7.66
C THR A 9 -7.07 -38.66 -9.13
N LEU A 10 -6.57 -39.74 -9.74
CA LEU A 10 -6.30 -39.83 -11.18
C LEU A 10 -7.61 -40.08 -11.94
N ASN A 11 -7.92 -39.21 -12.90
CA ASN A 11 -9.09 -39.34 -13.77
C ASN A 11 -8.64 -39.53 -15.22
N GLU A 12 -9.53 -40.06 -16.07
CA GLU A 12 -9.29 -40.15 -17.50
C GLU A 12 -9.05 -38.77 -18.13
N ALA A 13 -8.33 -38.71 -19.25
CA ALA A 13 -7.87 -37.44 -19.82
C ALA A 13 -9.01 -36.52 -20.29
N GLU A 14 -10.20 -37.06 -20.54
CA GLU A 14 -11.40 -36.35 -21.01
C GLU A 14 -12.48 -36.20 -19.93
N ALA A 15 -12.20 -36.59 -18.67
CA ALA A 15 -13.17 -36.50 -17.60
C ALA A 15 -13.45 -35.02 -17.23
N ASN A 16 -14.69 -34.58 -17.41
CA ASN A 16 -15.14 -33.22 -17.05
C ASN A 16 -15.31 -33.01 -15.54
N PHE A 17 -15.39 -34.09 -14.76
CA PHE A 17 -15.57 -34.09 -13.31
C PHE A 17 -14.71 -35.18 -12.66
N CYS A 18 -14.23 -34.92 -11.44
CA CYS A 18 -13.51 -35.91 -10.66
C CYS A 18 -14.45 -36.99 -10.14
N THR A 19 -14.11 -38.24 -10.43
CA THR A 19 -14.87 -39.43 -10.02
C THR A 19 -14.96 -39.63 -8.50
N SER A 20 -14.02 -39.09 -7.73
CA SER A 20 -14.00 -39.25 -6.26
C SER A 20 -14.68 -38.12 -5.49
N CYS A 21 -14.56 -36.86 -5.94
CA CYS A 21 -15.07 -35.71 -5.17
C CYS A 21 -16.07 -34.83 -5.93
N GLY A 22 -16.38 -35.15 -7.19
CA GLY A 22 -17.35 -34.41 -8.00
C GLY A 22 -16.86 -33.05 -8.52
N GLN A 23 -15.61 -32.64 -8.24
CA GLN A 23 -15.07 -31.36 -8.67
C GLN A 23 -14.93 -31.29 -10.20
N LYS A 24 -15.36 -30.17 -10.80
CA LYS A 24 -15.19 -29.91 -12.24
C LYS A 24 -13.70 -29.79 -12.60
N LEU A 25 -13.25 -30.54 -13.60
CA LEU A 25 -11.86 -30.51 -14.08
C LEU A 25 -11.78 -29.56 -15.29
N ASN A 26 -11.07 -28.44 -15.16
CA ASN A 26 -10.89 -27.47 -16.26
C ASN A 26 -9.82 -27.99 -17.24
N ILE A 27 -10.25 -28.72 -18.26
CA ILE A 27 -9.38 -29.14 -19.37
C ILE A 27 -9.43 -28.05 -20.44
N VAL A 28 -8.41 -27.17 -20.49
CA VAL A 28 -8.23 -26.21 -21.59
C VAL A 28 -7.41 -26.89 -22.67
N SER A 29 -7.95 -27.02 -23.89
CA SER A 29 -7.28 -27.66 -25.02
C SER A 29 -6.04 -26.86 -25.45
N ILE A 30 -4.93 -27.57 -25.62
CA ILE A 30 -3.57 -27.03 -25.90
C ILE A 30 -3.48 -26.29 -27.26
N GLU A 31 -4.50 -26.35 -28.12
CA GLU A 31 -4.47 -25.74 -29.45
C GLU A 31 -4.78 -24.23 -29.48
N GLN A 32 -5.48 -23.68 -28.49
CA GLN A 32 -5.84 -22.25 -28.52
C GLN A 32 -4.66 -21.31 -28.14
N ASN A 33 -3.60 -21.84 -27.52
CA ASN A 33 -2.47 -21.04 -27.05
C ASN A 33 -1.37 -20.81 -28.11
N LYS A 34 -1.44 -21.49 -29.26
CA LYS A 34 -0.44 -21.31 -30.35
C LYS A 34 -0.74 -20.09 -31.24
N ASN A 35 -2.00 -19.66 -31.35
CA ASN A 35 -2.36 -18.55 -32.26
C ASN A 35 -2.05 -17.15 -31.71
N TYR A 36 -1.80 -17.00 -30.41
CA TYR A 36 -1.45 -15.70 -29.81
C TYR A 36 0.05 -15.35 -29.90
N ARG A 37 0.95 -16.34 -30.07
CA ARG A 37 2.41 -16.10 -30.11
C ARG A 37 2.93 -15.50 -31.43
N THR A 38 2.15 -15.51 -32.50
CA THR A 38 2.63 -15.14 -33.85
C THR A 38 2.49 -13.65 -34.21
N VAL A 39 1.78 -12.84 -33.41
CA VAL A 39 1.57 -11.40 -33.70
C VAL A 39 2.71 -10.51 -33.17
N ARG A 40 3.55 -11.01 -32.26
CA ARG A 40 4.57 -10.23 -31.56
C ARG A 40 5.95 -10.32 -32.23
N LYS A 41 6.10 -9.72 -33.42
CA LYS A 41 7.41 -9.32 -34.02
C LYS A 41 7.20 -8.53 -35.33
N LYS A 42 6.74 -7.28 -35.26
CA LYS A 42 6.96 -6.31 -36.36
C LYS A 42 8.08 -5.36 -35.98
N LYS A 43 9.15 -5.36 -36.79
CA LYS A 43 10.29 -4.42 -36.69
C LYS A 43 9.80 -3.01 -37.01
N LYS A 44 9.97 -2.05 -36.07
CA LYS A 44 9.64 -0.63 -36.28
C LYS A 44 10.42 -0.04 -37.46
N SER A 45 9.73 0.76 -38.28
CA SER A 45 10.29 1.34 -39.51
C SER A 45 11.33 2.44 -39.20
N LYS A 46 12.20 2.75 -40.16
CA LYS A 46 13.23 3.81 -40.02
C LYS A 46 12.62 5.20 -39.75
N VAL A 47 11.38 5.42 -40.18
CA VAL A 47 10.62 6.67 -39.98
C VAL A 47 10.14 6.81 -38.54
N GLU A 48 9.65 5.73 -37.91
CA GLU A 48 9.18 5.74 -36.52
C GLU A 48 10.32 6.02 -35.52
N LYS A 49 11.53 5.55 -35.81
CA LYS A 49 12.72 5.84 -34.99
C LYS A 49 13.12 7.31 -35.07
N ILE A 50 12.98 7.94 -36.23
CA ILE A 50 13.26 9.37 -36.42
C ILE A 50 12.21 10.22 -35.71
N LEU A 51 10.94 9.81 -35.76
CA LEU A 51 9.85 10.52 -35.07
C LEU A 51 10.04 10.54 -33.54
N ILE A 52 10.41 9.40 -32.96
CA ILE A 52 10.68 9.29 -31.51
C ILE A 52 11.86 10.19 -31.10
N ALA A 53 12.94 10.22 -31.89
CA ALA A 53 14.10 11.07 -31.60
C ALA A 53 13.76 12.57 -31.64
N ILE A 54 12.92 13.02 -32.58
CA ILE A 54 12.48 14.42 -32.67
C ILE A 54 11.59 14.78 -31.48
N ILE A 55 10.68 13.90 -31.06
CA ILE A 55 9.81 14.12 -29.89
C ILE A 55 10.64 14.22 -28.61
N SER A 56 11.67 13.37 -28.43
CA SER A 56 12.56 13.44 -27.27
C SER A 56 13.36 14.74 -27.21
N ILE A 57 13.79 15.30 -28.35
CA ILE A 57 14.49 16.59 -28.42
C ILE A 57 13.53 17.74 -28.08
N LEU A 58 12.30 17.72 -28.58
CA LEU A 58 11.29 18.75 -28.29
C LEU A 58 10.89 18.77 -26.81
N ILE A 59 10.76 17.60 -26.17
CA ILE A 59 10.51 17.49 -24.73
C ILE A 59 11.70 18.03 -23.93
N GLY A 60 12.93 17.70 -24.33
CA GLY A 60 14.15 18.22 -23.70
C GLY A 60 14.26 19.75 -23.74
N VAL A 61 13.92 20.37 -24.88
CA VAL A 61 13.93 21.83 -25.02
C VAL A 61 12.84 22.48 -24.16
N SER A 62 11.63 21.90 -24.07
CA SER A 62 10.54 22.41 -23.21
C SER A 62 10.89 22.37 -21.71
N VAL A 63 11.56 21.31 -21.25
CA VAL A 63 12.00 21.19 -19.84
C VAL A 63 13.08 22.22 -19.50
N ILE A 64 13.98 22.54 -20.43
CA ILE A 64 15.00 23.58 -20.22
C ILE A 64 14.34 24.97 -20.09
N TYR A 65 13.38 25.31 -20.96
CA TYR A 65 12.65 26.59 -20.85
C TYR A 65 11.83 26.70 -19.55
N PHE A 66 11.23 25.60 -19.09
CA PHE A 66 10.46 25.57 -17.85
C PHE A 66 11.33 25.75 -16.60
N THR A 67 12.52 25.11 -16.55
CA THR A 67 13.47 25.25 -15.44
C THR A 67 14.12 26.64 -15.38
N MET A 68 14.34 27.30 -16.53
CA MET A 68 14.83 28.68 -16.56
C MET A 68 13.80 29.68 -16.00
N SER A 69 12.50 29.51 -16.32
CA SER A 69 11.43 30.39 -15.83
C SER A 69 11.22 30.29 -14.30
N ILE A 70 11.34 29.09 -13.72
CA ILE A 70 11.24 28.90 -12.26
C ILE A 70 12.40 29.57 -11.52
N ARG A 71 13.62 29.54 -12.09
CA ARG A 71 14.80 30.14 -11.46
C ARG A 71 14.69 31.66 -11.34
N GLU A 72 14.15 32.33 -12.36
CA GLU A 72 13.90 33.78 -12.31
C GLU A 72 12.81 34.14 -11.30
N VAL A 73 11.73 33.35 -11.20
CA VAL A 73 10.67 33.54 -10.20
C VAL A 73 11.19 33.37 -8.77
N ILE A 74 12.06 32.38 -8.52
CA ILE A 74 12.69 32.18 -7.20
C ILE A 74 13.60 33.36 -6.85
N ILE A 75 14.38 33.88 -7.80
CA ILE A 75 15.25 35.04 -7.58
C ILE A 75 14.43 36.29 -7.23
N GLU A 76 13.38 36.59 -7.99
CA GLU A 76 12.53 37.76 -7.76
C GLU A 76 11.79 37.66 -6.41
N THR A 77 11.28 36.47 -6.07
CA THR A 77 10.62 36.21 -4.78
C THR A 77 11.60 36.36 -3.62
N SER A 78 12.84 35.87 -3.76
CA SER A 78 13.87 36.02 -2.73
C SER A 78 14.28 37.47 -2.49
N LYS A 79 14.26 38.30 -3.56
CA LYS A 79 14.56 39.73 -3.48
C LYS A 79 13.44 40.49 -2.76
N GLN A 80 12.17 40.20 -3.07
CA GLN A 80 11.01 40.81 -2.41
C GLN A 80 10.92 40.45 -0.91
N VAL A 81 11.26 39.21 -0.55
CA VAL A 81 11.34 38.79 0.87
C VAL A 81 12.45 39.54 1.59
N LYS A 82 13.61 39.74 0.95
CA LYS A 82 14.74 40.46 1.54
C LYS A 82 14.46 41.94 1.75
N GLU A 83 13.84 42.61 0.78
CA GLU A 83 13.40 44.01 0.90
C GLU A 83 12.33 44.19 1.99
N SER A 84 11.43 43.20 2.14
CA SER A 84 10.42 43.20 3.21
C SER A 84 11.04 43.08 4.60
N ILE A 85 12.07 42.23 4.75
CA ILE A 85 12.81 42.07 6.01
C ILE A 85 13.62 43.34 6.34
N GLU A 86 14.27 43.97 5.35
CA GLU A 86 15.07 45.18 5.54
C GLU A 86 14.21 46.41 5.88
N SER A 87 12.96 46.46 5.39
CA SER A 87 12.01 47.55 5.67
C SER A 87 11.32 47.47 7.05
N GLY A 88 11.38 46.30 7.71
CA GLY A 88 10.66 46.02 8.97
C GLY A 88 11.45 46.22 10.27
N VAL A 89 12.75 46.52 10.20
CA VAL A 89 13.61 46.64 11.39
C VAL A 89 13.73 48.09 11.83
N ASN A 90 12.98 48.45 12.87
CA ASN A 90 13.08 49.74 13.56
C ASN A 90 14.38 49.76 14.40
N LYS A 91 15.35 50.58 14.01
CA LYS A 91 16.61 50.81 14.75
C LYS A 91 16.36 51.67 15.98
N SER A 92 16.52 51.11 17.17
CA SER A 92 16.98 51.89 18.32
C SER A 92 17.83 51.07 19.29
N GLN A 93 19.06 51.56 19.43
CA GLN A 93 19.94 51.52 20.60
C GLN A 93 20.97 50.39 20.78
N VAL A 94 22.21 50.83 20.46
CA VAL A 94 23.47 50.71 21.22
C VAL A 94 24.47 49.64 20.77
N ASP A 95 25.56 50.20 20.27
CA ASP A 95 26.88 49.67 19.95
C ASP A 95 27.64 49.32 21.24
N ASP A 96 28.22 48.13 21.32
CA ASP A 96 29.55 47.92 21.90
C ASP A 96 30.05 46.54 21.51
N GLY A 97 31.25 46.49 20.93
CA GLY A 97 31.80 45.31 20.29
C GLY A 97 32.21 44.20 21.27
N LEU A 98 32.20 42.95 20.77
CA LEU A 98 33.10 41.87 21.21
C LEU A 98 33.01 40.67 20.23
N LYS A 99 34.20 40.32 19.70
CA LYS A 99 34.77 39.09 19.10
C LYS A 99 33.89 37.91 18.63
N PRO A 100 34.39 37.12 17.63
CA PRO A 100 33.66 35.98 17.08
C PRO A 100 33.52 34.86 18.11
N ILE A 101 32.29 34.33 18.26
CA ILE A 101 32.03 33.14 19.06
C ILE A 101 31.96 31.94 18.10
N GLU A 102 32.95 31.06 18.21
CA GLU A 102 32.90 29.68 17.74
C GLU A 102 31.81 28.90 18.50
N GLY A 103 31.09 28.03 17.79
CA GLY A 103 30.17 27.06 18.39
C GLY A 103 28.76 27.60 18.62
N VAL A 104 27.89 27.45 17.62
CA VAL A 104 26.46 27.30 17.90
C VAL A 104 26.24 25.81 18.09
N GLU A 105 26.41 25.35 19.32
CA GLU A 105 25.71 24.15 19.77
C GLU A 105 24.23 24.40 19.54
N GLU A 106 23.61 23.51 18.77
CA GLU A 106 22.17 23.37 18.67
C GLU A 106 21.63 23.27 20.09
N SER A 107 20.93 24.31 20.55
CA SER A 107 20.33 24.34 21.87
C SER A 107 19.31 23.22 21.94
N GLN A 108 19.72 22.09 22.52
CA GLN A 108 18.79 21.08 22.99
C GLN A 108 17.95 21.76 24.06
N GLU A 109 16.69 22.02 23.74
CA GLU A 109 15.68 22.32 24.74
C GLU A 109 15.81 21.28 25.88
N PRO A 110 15.71 21.68 27.15
CA PRO A 110 15.80 20.74 28.26
C PRO A 110 14.74 19.65 28.03
N LYS A 111 15.16 18.38 28.03
CA LYS A 111 14.25 17.24 28.10
C LYS A 111 13.59 17.27 29.48
N GLU A 112 12.56 18.11 29.63
CA GLU A 112 11.57 17.96 30.68
C GLU A 112 11.04 16.53 30.55
N ASP A 113 11.15 15.72 31.60
CA ASP A 113 10.61 14.36 31.63
C ASP A 113 9.10 14.45 31.41
N LYS A 114 8.68 14.37 30.14
CA LYS A 114 7.27 14.44 29.76
C LYS A 114 6.55 13.29 30.45
N GLU A 115 5.53 13.61 31.23
CA GLU A 115 4.64 12.62 31.81
C GLU A 115 4.06 11.77 30.66
N MET A 116 4.21 10.45 30.79
CA MET A 116 3.76 9.49 29.79
C MET A 116 2.31 9.11 30.10
N ASP A 117 1.40 9.35 29.17
CA ASP A 117 0.00 8.91 29.28
C ASP A 117 -0.10 7.37 29.22
N TYR A 118 0.77 6.75 28.41
CA TYR A 118 0.85 5.29 28.26
C TYR A 118 2.30 4.81 28.21
N ILE A 119 2.54 3.63 28.81
CA ILE A 119 3.75 2.83 28.62
C ILE A 119 3.28 1.43 28.21
N VAL A 120 3.72 0.95 27.05
CA VAL A 120 3.26 -0.31 26.46
C VAL A 120 4.45 -1.16 26.00
N ASP A 121 4.32 -2.49 26.12
CA ASP A 121 5.39 -3.45 25.76
C ASP A 121 5.03 -4.30 24.53
N ASN A 122 3.92 -3.98 23.85
CA ASN A 122 3.34 -4.77 22.77
C ASN A 122 2.96 -3.94 21.52
N SER A 123 3.52 -2.72 21.39
CA SER A 123 3.26 -1.81 20.26
C SER A 123 1.78 -1.49 20.02
N MET A 124 0.95 -1.53 21.06
CA MET A 124 -0.50 -1.35 20.96
C MET A 124 -1.02 -0.52 22.12
N VAL A 125 -1.76 0.56 21.82
CA VAL A 125 -2.44 1.40 22.82
C VAL A 125 -3.94 1.14 22.76
N PRO A 126 -4.58 0.71 23.86
CA PRO A 126 -6.03 0.63 23.94
C PRO A 126 -6.62 2.04 24.14
N PHE A 127 -7.61 2.39 23.33
CA PHE A 127 -8.36 3.64 23.47
C PHE A 127 -9.83 3.34 23.75
N ASN A 128 -10.31 3.83 24.89
CA ASN A 128 -11.73 3.88 25.24
C ASN A 128 -12.13 5.35 25.41
N LEU A 129 -12.73 5.92 24.36
CA LEU A 129 -13.08 7.34 24.30
C LEU A 129 -14.59 7.52 24.20
N GLU A 130 -15.13 8.38 25.05
CA GLU A 130 -16.48 8.89 24.91
C GLU A 130 -16.47 10.16 24.05
N LEU A 131 -17.30 10.15 23.02
CA LEU A 131 -17.42 11.17 22.00
C LEU A 131 -18.89 11.57 21.86
N SER A 132 -19.15 12.75 21.30
CA SER A 132 -20.52 13.15 20.98
C SER A 132 -21.12 12.18 19.96
N ALA A 133 -22.38 11.76 20.15
CA ALA A 133 -23.10 10.86 19.23
C ALA A 133 -23.23 11.39 17.79
N LYS A 134 -23.01 12.69 17.57
CA LYS A 134 -22.97 13.29 16.23
C LYS A 134 -21.70 12.93 15.43
N LYS A 135 -20.62 12.54 16.13
CA LYS A 135 -19.37 12.17 15.48
C LYS A 135 -19.52 10.78 14.87
N ARG A 136 -19.20 10.65 13.58
CA ARG A 136 -19.18 9.36 12.87
C ARG A 136 -17.79 8.77 12.73
N TRP A 137 -16.75 9.59 12.80
CA TRP A 137 -15.36 9.19 12.59
C TRP A 137 -14.42 9.89 13.57
N VAL A 138 -13.32 9.22 13.89
CA VAL A 138 -12.18 9.77 14.62
C VAL A 138 -10.91 9.49 13.83
N TRP A 139 -9.96 10.42 13.87
CA TRP A 139 -8.65 10.24 13.24
C TRP A 139 -7.58 10.20 14.33
N PHE A 140 -6.87 9.07 14.42
CA PHE A 140 -5.65 8.94 15.21
C PHE A 140 -4.42 9.16 14.33
N SER A 141 -3.56 10.10 14.71
CA SER A 141 -2.26 10.32 14.09
C SER A 141 -1.16 9.87 15.05
N VAL A 142 -0.42 8.84 14.67
CA VAL A 142 0.69 8.28 15.44
C VAL A 142 1.98 8.80 14.85
N ALA A 143 2.72 9.63 15.60
CA ALA A 143 3.95 10.27 15.14
C ALA A 143 5.16 9.88 16.00
N LYS A 144 6.29 9.63 15.34
CA LYS A 144 7.61 9.38 15.96
C LYS A 144 8.72 9.73 14.99
N ASP A 145 9.74 10.46 15.43
CA ASP A 145 10.96 10.77 14.67
C ASP A 145 10.70 11.29 13.25
N GLY A 146 9.73 12.19 13.08
CA GLY A 146 9.34 12.75 11.77
C GLY A 146 8.51 11.80 10.89
N LYS A 147 8.28 10.56 11.31
CA LYS A 147 7.36 9.62 10.67
C LYS A 147 5.96 9.76 11.27
N GLN A 148 4.95 9.53 10.43
CA GLN A 148 3.55 9.60 10.82
C GLN A 148 2.76 8.44 10.21
N LYS A 149 1.83 7.88 10.98
CA LYS A 149 0.84 6.92 10.52
C LYS A 149 -0.54 7.33 11.01
N ASP A 150 -1.49 7.38 10.09
CA ASP A 150 -2.85 7.81 10.35
C ASP A 150 -3.83 6.64 10.30
N TYR A 151 -4.77 6.64 11.24
CA TYR A 151 -5.88 5.69 11.32
C TYR A 151 -7.20 6.47 11.39
N VAL A 152 -8.14 6.16 10.50
CA VAL A 152 -9.49 6.75 10.50
C VAL A 152 -10.48 5.68 10.86
N LEU A 153 -11.10 5.81 12.04
CA LEU A 153 -11.93 4.76 12.64
C LEU A 153 -13.37 5.25 12.82
N PRO A 154 -14.38 4.39 12.57
CA PRO A 154 -15.78 4.74 12.77
C PRO A 154 -16.12 4.82 14.26
N VAL A 155 -16.92 5.82 14.63
CA VAL A 155 -17.46 6.00 15.98
C VAL A 155 -18.81 5.28 16.06
N SER A 156 -18.96 4.40 17.05
CA SER A 156 -20.18 3.63 17.28
C SER A 156 -20.86 4.11 18.55
N ASN A 157 -22.11 4.57 18.46
CA ASN A 157 -22.90 5.06 19.59
C ASN A 157 -22.20 6.15 20.43
N GLY A 158 -21.46 7.04 19.78
CA GLY A 158 -20.68 8.08 20.47
C GLY A 158 -19.51 7.53 21.27
N ARG A 159 -19.02 6.31 20.98
CA ARG A 159 -17.87 5.74 21.66
C ARG A 159 -16.89 5.14 20.66
N ILE A 160 -15.63 5.11 21.07
CA ILE A 160 -14.56 4.36 20.43
C ILE A 160 -14.00 3.41 21.47
N ASP A 161 -14.03 2.12 21.15
CA ASP A 161 -13.33 1.06 21.88
C ASP A 161 -12.45 0.34 20.86
N THR A 162 -11.17 0.71 20.81
CA THR A 162 -10.27 0.28 19.74
C THR A 162 -8.83 0.19 20.21
N LYS A 163 -7.99 -0.34 19.33
CA LYS A 163 -6.55 -0.46 19.50
C LYS A 163 -5.87 0.37 18.42
N VAL A 164 -4.87 1.15 18.81
CA VAL A 164 -4.02 1.88 17.87
C VAL A 164 -2.61 1.31 17.97
N TYR A 165 -2.09 0.86 16.83
CA TYR A 165 -0.79 0.23 16.74
C TYR A 165 0.33 1.26 16.55
N LEU A 166 1.51 0.97 17.09
CA LEU A 166 2.69 1.83 17.10
C LEU A 166 3.75 1.28 16.13
N PRO A 167 3.77 1.73 14.86
CA PRO A 167 4.51 1.02 13.80
C PRO A 167 6.02 1.32 13.76
N PHE A 168 6.49 2.38 14.45
CA PHE A 168 7.85 2.91 14.34
C PHE A 168 8.89 2.43 15.39
N ASN A 169 8.94 1.11 15.64
CA ASN A 169 9.86 0.46 16.60
C ASN A 169 9.78 1.01 18.05
N VAL A 170 10.70 0.56 18.91
CA VAL A 170 10.82 1.05 20.29
C VAL A 170 11.05 2.57 20.36
N GLY A 171 10.48 3.21 21.39
CA GLY A 171 10.72 4.61 21.72
C GLY A 171 9.44 5.40 22.02
N ASP A 172 9.57 6.72 22.01
CA ASP A 172 8.50 7.64 22.39
C ASP A 172 7.70 8.10 21.17
N TYR A 173 6.38 8.13 21.33
CA TYR A 173 5.42 8.51 20.32
C TYR A 173 4.54 9.66 20.84
N VAL A 174 4.02 10.43 19.90
CA VAL A 174 2.87 11.28 20.13
C VAL A 174 1.69 10.72 19.35
N VAL A 175 0.65 10.30 20.07
CA VAL A 175 -0.63 9.90 19.46
C VAL A 175 -1.60 11.07 19.59
N THR A 176 -1.95 11.69 18.47
CA THR A 176 -2.91 12.79 18.42
C THR A 176 -4.26 12.28 17.94
N VAL A 177 -5.30 12.50 18.73
CA VAL A 177 -6.68 12.21 18.38
C VAL A 177 -7.30 13.48 17.83
N TYR A 178 -7.82 13.39 16.62
CA TYR A 178 -8.57 14.43 15.95
C TYR A 178 -10.04 14.05 15.83
N THR A 179 -10.92 15.04 15.97
CA THR A 179 -12.35 14.86 15.76
C THR A 179 -12.89 15.94 14.84
N SER A 180 -13.84 15.58 13.99
CA SER A 180 -14.60 16.53 13.17
C SER A 180 -15.72 17.19 13.99
N THR A 181 -16.06 18.41 13.61
CA THR A 181 -17.30 19.09 14.05
C THR A 181 -18.49 18.75 13.17
N LEU A 182 -18.25 18.16 11.99
CA LEU A 182 -19.26 17.72 11.04
C LEU A 182 -19.56 16.24 11.18
N GLU A 183 -20.73 15.83 10.69
CA GLU A 183 -21.20 14.45 10.77
C GLU A 183 -20.54 13.54 9.73
N ASP A 184 -19.77 14.06 8.76
CA ASP A 184 -19.11 13.27 7.72
C ASP A 184 -17.57 13.27 7.84
N ALA A 185 -16.91 12.41 7.05
CA ALA A 185 -15.45 12.30 7.02
C ALA A 185 -14.76 13.44 6.24
N SER A 186 -15.53 14.32 5.57
CA SER A 186 -14.99 15.43 4.77
C SER A 186 -14.78 16.72 5.60
N GLY A 187 -15.27 16.74 6.83
CA GLY A 187 -15.22 17.93 7.68
C GLY A 187 -13.85 18.29 8.22
N THR A 188 -13.69 19.56 8.60
CA THR A 188 -12.48 20.05 9.26
C THR A 188 -12.25 19.32 10.59
N TYR A 189 -11.08 18.71 10.73
CA TYR A 189 -10.65 18.01 11.93
C TYR A 189 -9.91 18.95 12.89
N PHE A 190 -10.21 18.82 14.18
CA PHE A 190 -9.54 19.56 15.25
C PHE A 190 -8.91 18.59 16.23
N VAL A 191 -7.78 19.00 16.82
CA VAL A 191 -7.12 18.24 17.89
C VAL A 191 -8.09 18.11 19.06
N HIS A 192 -8.48 16.87 19.37
CA HIS A 192 -9.28 16.54 20.55
C HIS A 192 -8.39 16.31 21.76
N LYS A 193 -7.35 15.47 21.63
CA LYS A 193 -6.37 15.21 22.70
C LYS A 193 -5.06 14.69 22.11
N LYS A 194 -3.93 14.97 22.77
CA LYS A 194 -2.62 14.36 22.51
C LYS A 194 -2.26 13.42 23.66
N TYR A 195 -1.61 12.33 23.33
CA TYR A 195 -1.10 11.35 24.29
C TYR A 195 0.40 11.13 24.03
N ASN A 196 1.22 11.29 25.07
CA ASN A 196 2.60 10.86 25.07
C ASN A 196 2.65 9.36 25.39
N VAL A 197 3.22 8.57 24.50
CA VAL A 197 3.23 7.10 24.63
C VAL A 197 4.66 6.60 24.54
N ARG A 198 5.08 5.78 25.51
CA ARG A 198 6.34 5.03 25.44
C ARG A 198 6.08 3.60 24.99
N ASN A 199 6.68 3.19 23.88
CA ASN A 199 6.70 1.80 23.43
C ASN A 199 8.04 1.15 23.81
N ASN A 200 8.00 0.13 24.65
CA ASN A 200 9.19 -0.66 25.03
C ASN A 200 9.36 -1.92 24.17
N ASP A 201 8.44 -2.18 23.23
CA ASP A 201 8.52 -3.33 22.35
C ASP A 201 9.67 -3.17 21.34
N ALA A 202 10.75 -3.91 21.58
CA ALA A 202 11.95 -3.88 20.75
C ALA A 202 11.85 -4.74 19.48
N ARG A 203 10.74 -5.47 19.28
CA ARG A 203 10.53 -6.26 18.06
C ARG A 203 10.36 -5.34 16.86
N ASP A 204 10.98 -5.71 15.74
CA ASP A 204 10.66 -5.11 14.44
C ASP A 204 9.32 -5.67 13.95
N LEU A 205 8.23 -4.96 14.25
CA LEU A 205 6.89 -5.29 13.80
C LEU A 205 6.52 -4.59 12.49
N THR A 206 7.51 -4.00 11.81
CA THR A 206 7.30 -3.37 10.51
C THR A 206 6.72 -4.41 9.56
N PHE A 207 5.56 -4.07 8.98
CA PHE A 207 4.80 -4.95 8.08
C PHE A 207 4.24 -6.24 8.71
N LEU A 208 4.16 -6.33 10.05
CA LEU A 208 3.41 -7.36 10.78
C LEU A 208 2.10 -6.82 11.38
N LEU A 209 2.09 -5.53 11.75
CA LEU A 209 0.96 -4.94 12.45
C LEU A 209 -0.26 -4.78 11.53
N PRO A 210 -1.48 -4.91 12.08
CA PRO A 210 -2.70 -4.52 11.39
C PRO A 210 -2.72 -3.05 11.02
N ASP A 211 -3.56 -2.71 10.05
CA ASP A 211 -3.80 -1.35 9.58
C ASP A 211 -5.29 -1.16 9.28
N THR A 212 -5.71 0.08 9.04
CA THR A 212 -7.10 0.47 8.72
C THR A 212 -7.72 -0.39 7.61
N TYR A 213 -6.93 -0.76 6.59
CA TYR A 213 -7.37 -1.59 5.47
C TYR A 213 -6.73 -2.98 5.45
N VAL A 214 -5.88 -3.29 6.42
CA VAL A 214 -5.16 -4.56 6.53
C VAL A 214 -5.48 -5.16 7.89
N GLU A 215 -6.73 -5.62 8.05
CA GLU A 215 -7.28 -6.08 9.33
C GLU A 215 -6.76 -7.48 9.73
N SER A 216 -5.43 -7.66 9.83
CA SER A 216 -4.76 -8.93 10.12
C SER A 216 -5.01 -9.48 11.53
N ASP A 217 -5.54 -8.67 12.44
CA ASP A 217 -5.99 -9.06 13.78
C ASP A 217 -7.48 -9.45 13.83
N SER A 218 -8.19 -9.42 12.70
CA SER A 218 -9.56 -9.92 12.62
C SER A 218 -9.62 -11.43 12.72
N GLU A 219 -10.53 -11.93 13.55
CA GLU A 219 -10.78 -13.37 13.70
C GLU A 219 -11.10 -14.06 12.35
N GLU A 220 -11.86 -13.42 11.47
CA GLU A 220 -12.18 -13.96 10.13
C GLU A 220 -10.93 -14.15 9.27
N ILE A 221 -10.01 -13.18 9.30
CA ILE A 221 -8.75 -13.24 8.56
C ILE A 221 -7.83 -14.28 9.17
N ILE A 222 -7.70 -14.31 10.50
CA ILE A 222 -6.87 -15.28 11.23
C ILE A 222 -7.33 -16.71 10.96
N GLN A 223 -8.63 -17.00 11.06
CA GLN A 223 -9.19 -18.32 10.81
C GLN A 223 -8.96 -18.76 9.37
N LEU A 224 -9.22 -17.87 8.41
CA LEU A 224 -9.00 -18.17 7.01
C LEU A 224 -7.52 -18.43 6.72
N ALA A 225 -6.61 -17.57 7.17
CA ALA A 225 -5.18 -17.73 6.94
C ALA A 225 -4.68 -19.07 7.49
N ASN A 226 -5.03 -19.40 8.74
CA ASN A 226 -4.71 -20.70 9.34
C ASN A 226 -5.30 -21.89 8.56
N SER A 227 -6.51 -21.74 8.00
CA SER A 227 -7.12 -22.80 7.19
C SER A 227 -6.42 -23.02 5.86
N ILE A 228 -5.97 -21.94 5.19
CA ILE A 228 -5.24 -21.98 3.92
C ILE A 228 -3.90 -22.69 4.11
N VAL A 229 -3.21 -22.40 5.22
CA VAL A 229 -1.85 -22.89 5.46
C VAL A 229 -1.78 -24.18 6.28
N ALA A 230 -2.93 -24.78 6.57
CA ALA A 230 -3.00 -25.99 7.41
C ALA A 230 -2.12 -27.11 6.83
N GLY A 231 -1.15 -27.57 7.64
CA GLY A 231 -0.22 -28.62 7.26
C GLY A 231 1.01 -28.16 6.44
N ILE A 232 1.06 -26.91 6.01
CA ILE A 232 2.19 -26.33 5.27
C ILE A 232 3.28 -25.90 6.26
N GLN A 233 4.52 -26.29 6.00
CA GLN A 233 5.63 -26.12 6.94
C GLN A 233 6.41 -24.83 6.70
N THR A 234 6.77 -24.55 5.45
CA THR A 234 7.67 -23.44 5.12
C THR A 234 6.92 -22.14 4.85
N ASP A 235 7.48 -21.01 5.26
CA ASP A 235 6.81 -19.71 5.07
C ASP A 235 6.66 -19.37 3.58
N TYR A 236 7.60 -19.78 2.73
CA TYR A 236 7.47 -19.65 1.28
C TYR A 236 6.22 -20.38 0.74
N GLU A 237 6.02 -21.65 1.11
CA GLU A 237 4.84 -22.42 0.68
C GLU A 237 3.55 -21.86 1.27
N LYS A 238 3.58 -21.33 2.50
CA LYS A 238 2.42 -20.65 3.11
C LYS A 238 2.03 -19.40 2.33
N THR A 239 3.03 -18.59 2.00
CA THR A 239 2.87 -17.37 1.21
C THR A 239 2.37 -17.68 -0.20
N LEU A 240 2.83 -18.75 -0.83
CA LEU A 240 2.30 -19.25 -2.11
C LEU A 240 0.85 -19.73 -1.99
N ALA A 241 0.51 -20.49 -0.94
CA ALA A 241 -0.87 -20.95 -0.74
C ALA A 241 -1.85 -19.79 -0.52
N ILE A 242 -1.43 -18.74 0.21
CA ILE A 242 -2.21 -17.51 0.37
C ILE A 242 -2.36 -16.78 -0.97
N HIS A 243 -1.26 -16.65 -1.74
CA HIS A 243 -1.30 -16.08 -3.09
C HIS A 243 -2.35 -16.77 -3.96
N ASP A 244 -2.23 -18.09 -4.10
CA ASP A 244 -3.11 -18.90 -4.95
C ASP A 244 -4.56 -18.80 -4.51
N TRP A 245 -4.80 -18.81 -3.21
CA TRP A 245 -6.14 -18.65 -2.68
C TRP A 245 -6.73 -17.29 -3.04
N VAL A 246 -6.00 -16.19 -2.86
CA VAL A 246 -6.52 -14.84 -3.19
C VAL A 246 -6.77 -14.73 -4.69
N SER A 247 -5.79 -15.09 -5.52
CA SER A 247 -5.88 -15.02 -6.98
C SER A 247 -6.99 -15.90 -7.56
N ALA A 248 -7.30 -17.04 -6.94
CA ALA A 248 -8.38 -17.92 -7.38
C ALA A 248 -9.77 -17.54 -6.85
N ASN A 249 -9.87 -16.79 -5.75
CA ASN A 249 -11.15 -16.57 -5.04
C ASN A 249 -11.66 -15.13 -5.06
N ILE A 250 -10.86 -14.17 -5.55
CA ILE A 250 -11.27 -12.77 -5.67
C ILE A 250 -11.40 -12.43 -7.16
N ALA A 251 -12.50 -11.78 -7.53
CA ALA A 251 -12.74 -11.27 -8.87
C ALA A 251 -12.37 -9.79 -8.99
N TYR A 252 -11.85 -9.38 -10.15
CA TYR A 252 -11.56 -7.97 -10.39
C TYR A 252 -12.86 -7.17 -10.55
N ASP A 253 -13.00 -6.06 -9.83
CA ASP A 253 -14.20 -5.22 -9.89
C ASP A 253 -14.22 -4.35 -11.15
N THR A 254 -14.58 -4.96 -12.27
CA THR A 254 -14.69 -4.27 -13.55
C THR A 254 -15.76 -3.16 -13.53
N ASP A 255 -16.84 -3.33 -12.76
CA ASP A 255 -17.89 -2.31 -12.68
C ASP A 255 -17.34 -1.03 -12.04
N ALA A 256 -16.66 -1.15 -10.89
CA ALA A 256 -16.01 -0.03 -10.22
C ALA A 256 -14.92 0.60 -11.11
N TYR A 257 -14.13 -0.23 -11.79
CA TYR A 257 -13.07 0.20 -12.68
C TYR A 257 -13.59 1.01 -13.88
N PHE A 258 -14.55 0.46 -14.65
CA PHE A 258 -15.06 1.12 -15.86
C PHE A 258 -16.00 2.29 -15.59
N SER A 259 -16.67 2.33 -14.43
CA SER A 259 -17.46 3.48 -14.00
C SER A 259 -16.63 4.60 -13.37
N ASN A 260 -15.32 4.40 -13.22
CA ASN A 260 -14.41 5.29 -12.49
C ASN A 260 -14.88 5.57 -11.04
N ASN A 261 -15.60 4.62 -10.45
CA ASN A 261 -16.02 4.65 -9.05
C ASN A 261 -15.03 3.83 -8.20
N ILE A 262 -13.76 4.20 -8.32
CA ILE A 262 -12.66 3.54 -7.62
C ILE A 262 -12.68 3.99 -6.15
N LYS A 263 -12.62 3.01 -5.24
CA LYS A 263 -12.57 3.22 -3.80
C LYS A 263 -11.46 2.38 -3.16
N GLU A 264 -11.16 2.70 -1.91
CA GLU A 264 -10.31 1.84 -1.08
C GLU A 264 -11.10 0.62 -0.60
N TYR A 265 -10.57 -0.58 -0.81
CA TYR A 265 -11.17 -1.84 -0.37
C TYR A 265 -10.36 -2.40 0.80
N SER A 266 -10.98 -2.62 1.95
CA SER A 266 -10.29 -3.27 3.07
C SER A 266 -10.11 -4.77 2.83
N ALA A 267 -9.27 -5.44 3.62
CA ALA A 267 -9.09 -6.88 3.55
C ALA A 267 -10.40 -7.62 3.85
N LEU A 268 -11.13 -7.19 4.89
CA LEU A 268 -12.43 -7.79 5.24
C LEU A 268 -13.51 -7.51 4.20
N GLU A 269 -13.54 -6.31 3.64
CA GLU A 269 -14.47 -5.99 2.55
C GLU A 269 -14.19 -6.88 1.33
N THR A 270 -12.92 -7.01 0.93
CA THR A 270 -12.50 -7.85 -0.20
C THR A 270 -12.84 -9.31 0.06
N LEU A 271 -12.54 -9.83 1.26
CA LEU A 271 -12.84 -11.20 1.66
C LEU A 271 -14.35 -11.51 1.58
N ARG A 272 -15.19 -10.65 2.17
CA ARG A 272 -16.64 -10.86 2.23
C ARG A 272 -17.30 -10.66 0.87
N GLY A 273 -16.86 -9.64 0.13
CA GLY A 273 -17.41 -9.28 -1.18
C GLY A 273 -16.92 -10.17 -2.33
N ARG A 274 -15.78 -10.86 -2.16
CA ARG A 274 -15.13 -11.69 -3.19
C ARG A 274 -14.80 -10.93 -4.48
N LYS A 275 -14.73 -9.60 -4.39
CA LYS A 275 -14.54 -8.70 -5.52
C LYS A 275 -13.85 -7.42 -5.05
N ALA A 276 -12.81 -6.99 -5.76
CA ALA A 276 -12.09 -5.74 -5.48
C ALA A 276 -11.26 -5.31 -6.71
N ILE A 277 -10.60 -4.16 -6.63
CA ILE A 277 -9.49 -3.79 -7.54
C ILE A 277 -8.13 -4.05 -6.85
N CYS A 278 -7.02 -3.69 -7.51
CA CYS A 278 -5.66 -4.01 -7.08
C CYS A 278 -5.35 -3.73 -5.59
N ASN A 279 -5.83 -2.63 -5.02
CA ASN A 279 -5.64 -2.33 -3.59
C ASN A 279 -6.29 -3.37 -2.66
N GLY A 280 -7.51 -3.82 -2.94
CA GLY A 280 -8.20 -4.82 -2.13
C GLY A 280 -7.53 -6.20 -2.20
N TYR A 281 -7.03 -6.58 -3.38
CA TYR A 281 -6.17 -7.76 -3.52
C TYR A 281 -4.92 -7.62 -2.65
N ALA A 282 -4.20 -6.50 -2.75
CA ALA A 282 -2.98 -6.27 -1.99
C ALA A 282 -3.23 -6.20 -0.47
N ASN A 283 -4.33 -5.59 -0.05
CA ASN A 283 -4.76 -5.47 1.34
C ASN A 283 -5.11 -6.84 1.93
N LEU A 284 -5.90 -7.66 1.22
CA LEU A 284 -6.26 -9.00 1.67
C LEU A 284 -5.05 -9.95 1.73
N THR A 285 -4.18 -9.92 0.71
CA THR A 285 -2.95 -10.72 0.69
C THR A 285 -2.02 -10.32 1.84
N ALA A 286 -1.86 -9.03 2.12
CA ALA A 286 -1.10 -8.56 3.27
C ALA A 286 -1.74 -9.01 4.59
N ALA A 287 -3.07 -8.89 4.73
CA ALA A 287 -3.76 -9.24 5.97
C ALA A 287 -3.61 -10.74 6.30
N LEU A 288 -3.75 -11.61 5.30
CA LEU A 288 -3.62 -13.06 5.46
C LEU A 288 -2.18 -13.47 5.83
N ASN A 289 -1.16 -12.93 5.17
CA ASN A 289 0.24 -13.22 5.52
C ASN A 289 0.60 -12.69 6.92
N ARG A 290 0.19 -11.46 7.24
CA ARG A 290 0.44 -10.85 8.56
C ARG A 290 -0.24 -11.62 9.69
N ALA A 291 -1.44 -12.15 9.46
CA ALA A 291 -2.19 -12.94 10.44
C ALA A 291 -1.48 -14.22 10.86
N ILE A 292 -0.59 -14.78 10.02
CA ILE A 292 0.25 -15.93 10.34
C ILE A 292 1.71 -15.55 10.66
N GLY A 293 1.96 -14.26 10.93
CA GLY A 293 3.27 -13.76 11.36
C GLY A 293 4.29 -13.56 10.25
N ILE A 294 3.86 -13.52 8.98
CA ILE A 294 4.74 -13.26 7.85
C ILE A 294 4.70 -11.76 7.49
N ARG A 295 5.88 -11.14 7.42
CA ARG A 295 6.04 -9.71 7.09
C ARG A 295 5.65 -9.48 5.63
N THR A 296 4.61 -8.67 5.41
CA THR A 296 4.13 -8.34 4.06
C THR A 296 3.83 -6.86 3.94
N LYS A 297 4.54 -6.18 3.05
CA LYS A 297 4.26 -4.78 2.73
C LYS A 297 3.39 -4.68 1.48
N ILE A 298 2.63 -3.59 1.41
CA ILE A 298 1.90 -3.20 0.21
C ILE A 298 2.78 -2.19 -0.51
N VAL A 299 2.96 -2.39 -1.81
CA VAL A 299 3.77 -1.54 -2.67
C VAL A 299 2.84 -0.84 -3.64
N GLY A 300 2.83 0.48 -3.60
CA GLY A 300 2.17 1.32 -4.58
C GLY A 300 3.10 1.64 -5.75
N GLY A 301 2.53 1.75 -6.94
CA GLY A 301 3.31 1.99 -8.13
C GLY A 301 2.46 2.17 -9.38
N THR A 302 3.09 1.91 -10.51
CA THR A 302 2.44 1.88 -11.81
C THR A 302 2.68 0.51 -12.45
N ALA A 303 1.65 -0.03 -13.10
CA ALA A 303 1.74 -1.22 -13.91
C ALA A 303 1.42 -0.90 -15.38
N THR A 304 2.25 -1.39 -16.29
CA THR A 304 2.25 -1.05 -17.72
C THR A 304 2.14 -2.31 -18.57
N THR A 305 1.14 -2.34 -19.44
CA THR A 305 1.02 -3.27 -20.56
C THR A 305 1.30 -2.54 -21.88
N GLU A 306 1.31 -3.23 -23.02
CA GLU A 306 1.66 -2.62 -24.32
C GLU A 306 0.85 -1.36 -24.66
N ASN A 307 -0.38 -1.25 -24.17
CA ASN A 307 -1.32 -0.18 -24.53
C ASN A 307 -1.83 0.63 -23.34
N ARG A 308 -1.39 0.33 -22.11
CA ARG A 308 -1.92 0.98 -20.91
C ARG A 308 -0.86 1.09 -19.82
N SER A 309 -0.91 2.18 -19.09
CA SER A 309 -0.20 2.36 -17.83
C SER A 309 -1.19 2.88 -16.79
N GLU A 310 -1.26 2.26 -15.62
CA GLU A 310 -2.20 2.63 -14.57
C GLU A 310 -1.57 2.51 -13.18
N SER A 311 -2.12 3.25 -12.20
CA SER A 311 -1.73 3.07 -10.80
C SER A 311 -2.08 1.65 -10.37
N HIS A 312 -1.16 1.03 -9.62
CA HIS A 312 -1.27 -0.37 -9.23
C HIS A 312 -0.73 -0.58 -7.83
N ALA A 313 -1.24 -1.62 -7.18
CA ALA A 313 -0.83 -2.05 -5.87
C ALA A 313 -0.58 -3.56 -5.87
N TRP A 314 0.54 -3.97 -5.27
CA TRP A 314 0.93 -5.37 -5.10
C TRP A 314 1.61 -5.56 -3.75
N ASN A 315 2.11 -6.77 -3.47
CA ASN A 315 2.78 -7.09 -2.23
C ASN A 315 4.25 -7.47 -2.43
N GLU A 316 5.03 -7.19 -1.40
CA GLU A 316 6.34 -7.81 -1.18
C GLU A 316 6.32 -8.48 0.18
N THR A 317 6.66 -9.76 0.23
CA THR A 317 6.57 -10.60 1.43
C THR A 317 7.92 -11.18 1.78
N PHE A 318 8.33 -11.04 3.05
CA PHE A 318 9.63 -11.45 3.52
C PHE A 318 9.62 -12.92 3.93
N VAL A 319 10.16 -13.78 3.07
CA VAL A 319 10.31 -15.22 3.29
C VAL A 319 11.72 -15.65 2.92
N ASP A 320 12.25 -16.65 3.62
CA ASP A 320 13.59 -17.21 3.37
C ASP A 320 14.71 -16.16 3.30
N GLY A 321 14.59 -15.10 4.12
CA GLY A 321 15.59 -14.04 4.23
C GLY A 321 15.56 -12.97 3.13
N ARG A 322 14.57 -12.98 2.23
CA ARG A 322 14.43 -11.99 1.15
C ARG A 322 12.98 -11.54 0.93
N TRP A 323 12.82 -10.41 0.28
CA TRP A 323 11.51 -9.95 -0.19
C TRP A 323 11.14 -10.68 -1.49
N VAL A 324 9.98 -11.34 -1.47
CA VAL A 324 9.37 -12.04 -2.61
C VAL A 324 8.23 -11.18 -3.14
N ILE A 325 8.17 -10.96 -4.45
CA ILE A 325 7.08 -10.24 -5.10
C ILE A 325 5.83 -11.11 -5.14
N GLN A 326 4.67 -10.52 -4.88
CA GLN A 326 3.37 -11.16 -5.05
C GLN A 326 2.39 -10.16 -5.65
N ASP A 327 2.02 -10.34 -6.92
CA ASP A 327 0.90 -9.61 -7.52
C ASP A 327 -0.29 -10.55 -7.74
N THR A 328 -1.07 -10.71 -6.68
CA THR A 328 -2.28 -11.53 -6.73
C THR A 328 -3.33 -11.00 -7.70
N THR A 329 -3.26 -9.72 -8.09
CA THR A 329 -4.20 -9.13 -9.04
C THR A 329 -3.91 -9.61 -10.45
N TRP A 330 -2.67 -9.47 -10.91
CA TRP A 330 -2.28 -9.86 -12.26
C TRP A 330 -2.17 -11.39 -12.41
N ASP A 331 -1.92 -12.12 -11.33
CA ASP A 331 -1.99 -13.59 -11.31
C ASP A 331 -3.42 -14.14 -11.11
N SER A 332 -4.46 -13.30 -10.97
CA SER A 332 -5.85 -13.77 -10.85
C SER A 332 -6.57 -14.04 -12.18
N GLY A 333 -6.02 -13.54 -13.29
CA GLY A 333 -6.64 -13.58 -14.60
C GLY A 333 -6.47 -12.26 -15.35
N PHE A 334 -7.44 -11.91 -16.20
CA PHE A 334 -7.39 -10.67 -16.98
C PHE A 334 -8.76 -10.04 -17.19
N VAL A 335 -8.77 -8.75 -17.53
CA VAL A 335 -9.99 -8.03 -17.92
C VAL A 335 -10.15 -8.11 -19.45
N ASP A 336 -11.26 -8.66 -19.91
CA ASP A 336 -11.69 -8.57 -21.30
C ASP A 336 -12.35 -7.21 -21.55
N TYR A 337 -11.58 -6.28 -22.10
CA TYR A 337 -12.00 -4.92 -22.42
C TYR A 337 -13.07 -4.82 -23.51
N ASN A 338 -13.28 -5.87 -24.31
CA ASN A 338 -14.35 -5.85 -25.32
C ASN A 338 -15.72 -6.07 -24.67
N ASN A 339 -15.75 -6.80 -23.55
CA ASN A 339 -16.97 -7.17 -22.84
C ASN A 339 -17.08 -6.52 -21.45
N ASN A 340 -16.08 -5.74 -21.04
CA ASN A 340 -15.94 -5.14 -19.71
C ASN A 340 -16.08 -6.17 -18.57
N LYS A 341 -15.52 -7.37 -18.75
CA LYS A 341 -15.66 -8.49 -17.82
C LYS A 341 -14.30 -9.01 -17.35
N PHE A 342 -14.23 -9.38 -16.08
CA PHE A 342 -13.12 -10.14 -15.56
C PHE A 342 -13.21 -11.61 -16.00
N VAL A 343 -12.11 -12.17 -16.48
CA VAL A 343 -11.94 -13.57 -16.84
C VAL A 343 -10.93 -14.17 -15.86
N PRO A 344 -11.36 -15.07 -14.94
CA PRO A 344 -10.47 -15.66 -13.96
C PRO A 344 -9.49 -16.62 -14.63
N GLY A 345 -8.26 -16.66 -14.13
CA GLY A 345 -7.20 -17.52 -14.61
C GLY A 345 -5.97 -17.39 -13.72
N LEU A 346 -5.90 -18.25 -12.70
CA LEU A 346 -4.75 -18.32 -11.80
C LEU A 346 -3.47 -18.60 -12.59
N THR A 347 -2.46 -17.76 -12.41
CA THR A 347 -1.08 -17.95 -12.87
C THR A 347 -0.10 -17.74 -11.73
N HIS A 348 1.19 -17.89 -12.03
CA HIS A 348 2.30 -17.63 -11.09
C HIS A 348 3.37 -16.77 -11.77
N ASP A 349 2.98 -16.00 -12.79
CA ASP A 349 3.89 -15.18 -13.59
C ASP A 349 4.41 -13.99 -12.76
N TYR A 350 3.67 -13.60 -11.71
CA TYR A 350 3.95 -12.47 -10.83
C TYR A 350 4.09 -12.88 -9.35
N PHE A 351 4.21 -14.18 -9.06
CA PHE A 351 4.64 -14.71 -7.77
C PHE A 351 6.14 -15.05 -7.82
N ASP A 352 6.91 -14.48 -6.90
CA ASP A 352 8.37 -14.63 -6.86
C ASP A 352 9.06 -14.33 -8.19
N ALA A 353 8.49 -13.38 -8.92
CA ALA A 353 8.98 -12.98 -10.23
C ALA A 353 10.40 -12.39 -10.11
N ASN A 354 11.23 -12.69 -11.11
CA ASN A 354 12.54 -12.07 -11.22
C ASN A 354 12.39 -10.54 -11.31
N GLU A 355 13.06 -9.78 -10.44
CA GLU A 355 12.92 -8.33 -10.37
C GLU A 355 13.18 -7.60 -11.69
N GLN A 356 14.16 -8.05 -12.48
CA GLN A 356 14.48 -7.43 -13.78
C GLN A 356 13.40 -7.67 -14.84
N VAL A 357 12.64 -8.75 -14.70
CA VAL A 357 11.49 -9.05 -15.56
C VAL A 357 10.28 -8.29 -15.04
N PHE A 358 10.03 -8.32 -13.74
CA PHE A 358 8.93 -7.60 -13.09
C PHE A 358 9.01 -6.09 -13.36
N SER A 359 10.21 -5.51 -13.34
CA SER A 359 10.44 -4.09 -13.60
C SER A 359 10.15 -3.64 -15.03
N GLN A 360 9.92 -4.58 -15.96
CA GLN A 360 9.55 -4.24 -17.34
C GLN A 360 8.08 -3.82 -17.45
N SER A 361 7.23 -4.28 -16.51
CA SER A 361 5.83 -3.90 -16.43
C SER A 361 5.50 -3.13 -15.15
N HIS A 362 6.27 -3.25 -14.08
CA HIS A 362 5.98 -2.60 -12.80
C HIS A 362 7.05 -1.60 -12.39
N SER A 363 6.63 -0.41 -11.96
CA SER A 363 7.51 0.58 -11.37
C SER A 363 6.97 1.01 -10.01
N LYS A 364 7.80 0.91 -8.97
CA LYS A 364 7.47 1.41 -7.63
C LYS A 364 7.35 2.93 -7.64
N GLU A 365 6.36 3.47 -6.94
CA GLU A 365 6.41 4.87 -6.56
C GLU A 365 7.57 5.07 -5.59
N ASN A 366 8.35 6.14 -5.77
CA ASN A 366 9.42 6.45 -4.82
C ASN A 366 8.78 6.72 -3.45
N GLU A 367 9.18 5.95 -2.44
CA GLU A 367 8.83 6.24 -1.03
C GLU A 367 9.30 7.67 -0.73
N LYS A 368 8.36 8.58 -0.47
CA LYS A 368 8.64 9.99 -0.16
C LYS A 368 9.09 10.17 1.28
#